data_AF-A0A0E9M346-F1
#
_entry.id   AF-A0A0E9M346-F1
#
_cell.length_a   1.000
_cell.length_b   1.000
_cell.length_c   1.000
_cell.angle_alpha   90.00
_cell.angle_beta   90.00
_cell.angle_gamma   90.00
#
_symmetry.space_group_name_H-M   'P 1'
#
loop_
_entity.id
_entity.type
_entity.pdbx_description
1 polymer ?
#
loop_
_entity_poly.entity_id
_entity_poly.type
_entity_poly.pdbx_seq_one_letter_code
_entity_poly.pdbx_strand_id
1 'polypeptide(L)'
;MKQPFYFALAFMGIIFLSCDKNDSKDSASETNVHLNKSSSDFANIFDNPSAENSDPFELNYVELEEGIIKISVSYSGGCQPHIFTITWDEIIRSSNPPGMNLILTHDANGDNCEAYITDILEFPIDHLLDSISIANLSVSAYSGYSQSDSTTYEAPDYDFDFEQTDTCSFVVTAKKVICGAGLYDNLWLGLSDSIHSGHEDYYFSKYLQPVDIDAAIAGFIPQEGQQYIVGVRIQEAHAYMDEPVCMAYSGPSVPVKIMCIEPLN
;
A
#
# COMPACT_ATOMS: atom_id res chain seq x y z
N MET A 1 -95.09 -22.33 1.39
CA MET A 1 -94.43 -23.53 1.96
C MET A 1 -92.93 -23.37 1.76
N LYS A 2 -92.16 -23.54 2.85
CA LYS A 2 -90.70 -23.37 3.02
C LYS A 2 -90.18 -21.91 3.21
N GLN A 3 -90.19 -21.48 4.48
CA GLN A 3 -89.21 -20.56 5.09
C GLN A 3 -87.90 -21.34 5.41
N PRO A 4 -86.86 -20.75 6.05
CA PRO A 4 -86.13 -19.49 5.82
C PRO A 4 -84.58 -19.74 5.85
N PHE A 5 -83.72 -18.72 5.70
CA PHE A 5 -82.48 -18.65 6.50
C PHE A 5 -81.94 -17.22 6.52
N TYR A 6 -81.90 -16.63 7.72
CA TYR A 6 -81.16 -15.41 8.04
C TYR A 6 -79.71 -15.78 8.31
N PHE A 7 -78.75 -14.97 7.85
CA PHE A 7 -77.47 -14.85 8.54
C PHE A 7 -76.93 -13.43 8.38
N ALA A 8 -77.00 -12.67 9.48
CA ALA A 8 -76.19 -11.48 9.67
C ALA A 8 -74.72 -11.92 9.82
N LEU A 9 -73.79 -11.24 9.14
CA LEU A 9 -72.39 -11.32 9.52
C LEU A 9 -71.76 -9.93 9.50
N ALA A 10 -70.99 -9.70 10.56
CA ALA A 10 -70.54 -8.43 11.04
C ALA A 10 -69.36 -7.88 10.23
N PHE A 11 -69.35 -6.55 10.15
CA PHE A 11 -68.22 -5.73 9.76
C PHE A 11 -67.14 -5.87 10.86
N MET A 12 -66.01 -6.50 10.55
CA MET A 12 -64.83 -6.44 11.41
C MET A 12 -63.64 -6.07 10.52
N GLY A 13 -63.23 -4.81 10.65
CA GLY A 13 -62.08 -4.24 9.96
C GLY A 13 -60.81 -4.96 10.42
N ILE A 14 -60.09 -5.51 9.44
CA ILE A 14 -58.73 -6.01 9.65
C ILE A 14 -57.81 -4.80 9.49
N ILE A 15 -57.31 -4.32 10.62
CA ILE A 15 -56.26 -3.30 10.70
C ILE A 15 -54.99 -3.91 10.11
N PHE A 16 -54.41 -3.22 9.12
CA PHE A 16 -53.11 -3.53 8.55
C PHE A 16 -52.04 -3.39 9.64
N LEU A 17 -51.56 -4.51 10.15
CA LEU A 17 -50.25 -4.57 10.81
C LEU A 17 -49.20 -4.61 9.69
N SER A 18 -48.79 -3.41 9.26
CA SER A 18 -47.54 -3.21 8.53
C SER A 18 -46.41 -3.57 9.47
N CYS A 19 -45.80 -4.74 9.27
CA CYS A 19 -44.48 -5.01 9.81
C CYS A 19 -43.53 -4.05 9.11
N ASP A 20 -43.14 -2.99 9.82
CA ASP A 20 -41.94 -2.24 9.47
C ASP A 20 -40.79 -3.24 9.58
N LYS A 21 -40.22 -3.62 8.44
CA LYS A 21 -38.91 -4.24 8.44
C LYS A 21 -37.99 -3.18 9.02
N ASN A 22 -37.57 -3.38 10.27
CA ASN A 22 -36.33 -2.79 10.74
C ASN A 22 -35.26 -3.34 9.80
N ASP A 23 -34.97 -2.56 8.75
CA ASP A 23 -33.68 -2.60 8.10
C ASP A 23 -32.68 -2.43 9.23
N SER A 24 -31.98 -3.53 9.55
CA SER A 24 -30.66 -3.44 10.12
C SER A 24 -29.88 -2.54 9.18
N LYS A 25 -29.85 -1.25 9.51
CA LYS A 25 -28.81 -0.37 9.04
C LYS A 25 -27.53 -1.03 9.53
N ASP A 26 -26.89 -1.81 8.67
CA ASP A 26 -25.45 -1.72 8.54
C ASP A 26 -25.17 -0.26 8.26
N SER A 27 -25.09 0.50 9.34
CA SER A 27 -24.47 1.80 9.35
C SER A 27 -22.99 1.47 9.22
N ALA A 28 -22.53 1.27 7.99
CA ALA A 28 -21.17 1.62 7.67
C ALA A 28 -20.97 3.01 8.27
N SER A 29 -20.20 3.06 9.37
CA SER A 29 -19.85 4.30 10.05
C SER A 29 -19.31 5.22 8.96
N GLU A 30 -19.97 6.35 8.68
CA GLU A 30 -19.39 7.41 7.87
C GLU A 30 -18.25 8.04 8.69
N THR A 31 -17.19 7.28 8.97
CA THR A 31 -15.96 7.82 9.53
C THR A 31 -15.41 8.82 8.54
N ASN A 32 -15.25 10.07 9.00
CA ASN A 32 -14.74 11.16 8.19
C ASN A 32 -13.24 10.95 7.99
N VAL A 33 -12.88 10.27 6.90
CA VAL A 33 -11.50 10.05 6.50
C VAL A 33 -11.05 11.22 5.62
N HIS A 34 -9.99 11.90 6.04
CA HIS A 34 -9.27 12.87 5.23
C HIS A 34 -7.95 12.28 4.77
N LEU A 35 -7.63 12.49 3.50
CA LEU A 35 -6.37 12.04 2.91
C LEU A 35 -5.47 13.25 2.69
N ASN A 36 -4.21 13.13 3.11
CA ASN A 36 -3.17 14.13 2.92
C ASN A 36 -1.94 13.50 2.24
N LYS A 37 -1.30 14.25 1.35
CA LYS A 37 -0.05 13.87 0.68
C LYS A 37 0.99 14.93 1.04
N SER A 38 1.92 14.59 1.94
CA SER A 38 2.90 15.56 2.44
C SER A 38 4.03 14.83 3.17
N SER A 39 5.17 14.70 2.51
CA SER A 39 6.40 14.17 3.14
C SER A 39 6.80 14.92 4.42
N SER A 40 6.61 16.25 4.46
CA SER A 40 6.93 17.06 5.64
C SER A 40 5.95 16.84 6.80
N ASP A 41 4.65 16.77 6.53
CA ASP A 41 3.67 16.54 7.60
C ASP A 41 3.82 15.13 8.15
N PHE A 42 4.04 14.15 7.27
CA PHE A 42 4.36 12.79 7.67
C PHE A 42 5.55 12.77 8.63
N ALA A 43 6.70 13.34 8.24
CA ALA A 43 7.90 13.35 9.06
C ALA A 43 7.68 14.05 10.41
N ASN A 44 6.99 15.20 10.40
CA ASN A 44 6.69 15.95 11.63
C ASN A 44 5.86 15.14 12.63
N ILE A 45 4.81 14.46 12.15
CA ILE A 45 3.94 13.63 13.00
C ILE A 45 4.69 12.38 13.47
N PHE A 46 5.44 11.74 12.57
CA PHE A 46 6.18 10.51 12.87
C PHE A 46 7.29 10.72 13.92
N ASP A 47 7.99 11.85 13.86
CA ASP A 47 9.05 12.19 14.80
C ASP A 47 8.52 12.74 16.13
N ASN A 48 7.30 13.29 16.14
CA ASN A 48 6.70 13.93 17.31
C ASN A 48 5.24 13.48 17.55
N PRO A 49 4.98 12.17 17.75
CA PRO A 49 3.64 11.70 18.07
C PRO A 49 3.24 12.26 19.44
N SER A 50 2.02 12.79 19.53
CA SER A 50 1.56 13.43 20.76
C SER A 50 0.05 13.51 20.87
N ALA A 51 -0.41 13.56 22.12
CA ALA A 51 -1.80 13.86 22.47
C ALA A 51 -2.23 15.30 22.09
N GLU A 52 -1.29 16.18 21.71
CA GLU A 52 -1.62 17.53 21.24
C GLU A 52 -2.09 17.52 19.78
N ASN A 53 -1.62 16.55 18.99
CA ASN A 53 -1.85 16.47 17.54
C ASN A 53 -2.74 15.30 17.12
N SER A 54 -2.99 14.35 18.02
CA SER A 54 -3.87 13.21 17.80
C SER A 54 -4.48 12.77 19.11
N ASP A 55 -5.80 12.62 19.15
CA ASP A 55 -6.48 11.93 20.24
C ASP A 55 -6.09 10.44 20.28
N PRO A 56 -6.22 9.77 21.45
CA PRO A 56 -5.84 8.37 21.60
C PRO A 56 -6.71 7.41 20.77
N PHE A 57 -6.05 6.52 20.05
CA PHE A 57 -6.64 5.38 19.37
C PHE A 57 -5.61 4.25 19.27
N GLU A 58 -6.08 3.07 18.91
CA GLU A 58 -5.29 1.87 18.66
C GLU A 58 -5.40 1.47 17.19
N LEU A 59 -4.27 1.14 16.55
CA LEU A 59 -4.23 0.48 15.24
C LEU A 59 -4.32 -1.03 15.40
N ASN A 60 -5.36 -1.63 14.84
CA ASN A 60 -5.55 -3.07 14.90
C ASN A 60 -4.87 -3.77 13.72
N TYR A 61 -5.20 -3.34 12.50
CA TYR A 61 -4.61 -3.88 11.27
C TYR A 61 -4.74 -2.91 10.10
N VAL A 62 -3.92 -3.13 9.08
CA VAL A 62 -4.06 -2.57 7.74
C VAL A 62 -4.10 -3.71 6.74
N GLU A 63 -4.90 -3.57 5.68
CA GLU A 63 -5.01 -4.51 4.58
C GLU A 63 -5.18 -3.74 3.26
N LEU A 64 -4.69 -4.32 2.16
CA LEU A 64 -4.94 -3.83 0.80
C LEU A 64 -5.63 -4.95 0.01
N GLU A 65 -6.90 -4.74 -0.33
CA GLU A 65 -7.73 -5.69 -1.06
C GLU A 65 -8.41 -4.99 -2.24
N GLU A 66 -8.23 -5.52 -3.45
CA GLU A 66 -8.88 -4.99 -4.68
C GLU A 66 -8.70 -3.48 -4.89
N GLY A 67 -7.55 -2.92 -4.49
CA GLY A 67 -7.25 -1.48 -4.62
C GLY A 67 -7.87 -0.61 -3.52
N ILE A 68 -8.46 -1.21 -2.49
CA ILE A 68 -9.01 -0.53 -1.32
C ILE A 68 -8.07 -0.78 -0.13
N ILE A 69 -7.61 0.31 0.50
CA ILE A 69 -6.93 0.23 1.79
C ILE A 69 -7.99 0.19 2.88
N LYS A 70 -7.89 -0.79 3.76
CA LYS A 70 -8.73 -0.96 4.96
C LYS A 70 -7.85 -0.86 6.19
N ILE A 71 -8.18 0.04 7.11
CA ILE A 71 -7.46 0.21 8.37
C ILE A 71 -8.45 0.07 9.51
N SER A 72 -8.28 -0.96 10.34
CA SER A 72 -9.09 -1.10 11.55
C SER A 72 -8.47 -0.32 12.69
N VAL A 73 -9.29 0.52 13.32
CA VAL A 73 -8.92 1.36 14.47
C VAL A 73 -9.83 1.06 15.65
N SER A 74 -9.38 1.35 16.86
CA SER A 74 -10.24 1.36 18.04
C SER A 74 -10.00 2.57 18.93
N TYR A 75 -11.06 3.18 19.44
CA TYR A 75 -10.99 4.43 20.20
C TYR A 75 -12.19 4.60 21.14
N SER A 76 -12.06 5.48 22.13
CA SER A 76 -13.16 5.87 23.03
C SER A 76 -14.01 6.99 22.43
N GLY A 77 -15.34 6.92 22.56
CA GLY A 77 -16.25 7.99 22.14
C GLY A 77 -17.66 7.51 21.77
N GLY A 78 -18.21 8.06 20.69
CA GLY A 78 -19.47 7.63 20.07
C GLY A 78 -20.63 8.63 20.14
N CYS A 79 -20.39 9.81 20.69
CA CYS A 79 -21.37 10.88 20.82
C CYS A 79 -21.07 12.06 19.92
N GLN A 80 -19.81 12.27 19.54
CA GLN A 80 -19.40 13.26 18.54
C GLN A 80 -18.84 12.57 17.30
N PRO A 81 -18.82 13.27 16.15
CA PRO A 81 -18.09 12.80 14.99
C PRO A 81 -16.60 12.64 15.31
N HIS A 82 -16.00 11.55 14.86
CA HIS A 82 -14.56 11.34 14.91
C HIS A 82 -13.99 11.51 13.50
N ILE A 83 -12.87 12.22 13.41
CA ILE A 83 -12.18 12.51 12.14
C ILE A 83 -10.83 11.81 12.16
N PHE A 84 -10.54 11.07 11.10
CA PHE A 84 -9.23 10.46 10.89
C PHE A 84 -8.55 11.12 9.71
N THR A 85 -7.32 11.60 9.89
CA THR A 85 -6.49 12.07 8.78
C THR A 85 -5.40 11.06 8.51
N ILE A 86 -5.33 10.58 7.27
CA ILE A 86 -4.33 9.63 6.79
C ILE A 86 -3.35 10.40 5.93
N THR A 87 -2.10 10.49 6.37
CA THR A 87 -1.03 11.20 5.66
C THR A 87 -0.07 10.19 5.04
N TRP A 88 0.11 10.26 3.72
CA TRP A 88 1.14 9.53 2.98
C TRP A 88 2.41 10.38 2.83
N ASP A 89 3.57 9.75 2.95
CA ASP A 89 4.89 10.38 2.79
C ASP A 89 5.30 10.64 1.34
N GLU A 90 4.44 10.33 0.37
CA GLU A 90 4.66 10.48 -1.08
C GLU A 90 5.78 9.58 -1.64
N ILE A 91 6.19 8.56 -0.88
CA ILE A 91 7.28 7.66 -1.26
C ILE A 91 6.76 6.23 -1.41
N ILE A 92 7.07 5.62 -2.56
CA ILE A 92 7.05 4.17 -2.74
C ILE A 92 8.49 3.66 -2.60
N ARG A 93 8.72 2.81 -1.60
CA ARG A 93 10.04 2.28 -1.26
C ARG A 93 10.42 1.16 -2.24
N SER A 94 11.69 1.17 -2.63
CA SER A 94 12.28 0.18 -3.53
C SER A 94 12.61 -1.11 -2.77
N SER A 95 11.60 -1.89 -2.46
CA SER A 95 11.68 -3.23 -1.86
C SER A 95 10.96 -4.27 -2.72
N ASN A 96 11.02 -5.54 -2.34
CA ASN A 96 10.22 -6.60 -2.94
C ASN A 96 9.36 -7.27 -1.85
N PRO A 97 8.02 -7.09 -1.86
CA PRO A 97 7.27 -6.15 -2.70
C PRO A 97 7.61 -4.68 -2.36
N PRO A 98 7.30 -3.72 -3.25
CA PRO A 98 7.36 -2.29 -2.92
C PRO A 98 6.48 -1.97 -1.73
N GLY A 99 6.87 -0.97 -0.93
CA GLY A 99 6.15 -0.57 0.28
C GLY A 99 5.79 0.92 0.32
N MET A 100 4.69 1.25 0.97
CA MET A 100 4.32 2.64 1.29
C MET A 100 4.04 2.82 2.79
N ASN A 101 4.21 4.05 3.28
CA ASN A 101 3.98 4.38 4.69
C ASN A 101 2.85 5.39 4.84
N LEU A 102 1.93 5.11 5.76
CA LEU A 102 0.81 5.97 6.14
C LEU A 102 0.92 6.31 7.63
N ILE A 103 0.62 7.54 8.00
CA ILE A 103 0.45 7.93 9.42
C ILE A 103 -0.96 8.47 9.65
N LEU A 104 -1.59 8.02 10.73
CA LEU A 104 -2.97 8.34 11.06
C LEU A 104 -3.00 9.27 12.26
N THR A 105 -3.76 10.36 12.16
CA THR A 105 -4.13 11.19 13.31
C THR A 105 -5.64 11.16 13.51
N HIS A 106 -6.05 11.31 14.77
CA HIS A 106 -7.45 11.24 15.21
C HIS A 106 -7.85 12.54 15.89
N ASP A 107 -9.03 13.05 15.56
CA ASP A 107 -9.69 14.14 16.27
C ASP A 107 -11.07 13.64 16.74
N ALA A 108 -11.21 13.49 18.05
CA ALA A 108 -12.43 13.06 18.72
C ALA A 108 -13.43 14.20 18.91
N ASN A 109 -13.11 15.42 18.49
CA ASN A 109 -13.95 16.62 18.64
C ASN A 109 -14.41 16.85 20.10
N GLY A 110 -13.53 16.52 21.06
CA GLY A 110 -13.81 16.63 22.49
C GLY A 110 -14.89 15.66 22.99
N ASP A 111 -15.08 14.51 22.34
CA ASP A 111 -15.99 13.47 22.81
C ASP A 111 -15.55 12.91 24.16
N ASN A 112 -16.46 12.92 25.14
CA ASN A 112 -16.24 12.38 26.47
C ASN A 112 -17.03 11.10 26.73
N CYS A 113 -17.68 10.54 25.70
CA CYS A 113 -18.37 9.27 25.82
C CYS A 113 -17.38 8.11 25.98
N GLU A 114 -17.79 7.12 26.76
CA GLU A 114 -16.92 6.02 27.23
C GLU A 114 -17.12 4.73 26.43
N ALA A 115 -17.85 4.77 25.30
CA ALA A 115 -17.99 3.58 24.47
C ALA A 115 -16.64 3.31 23.77
N TYR A 116 -16.24 2.04 23.73
CA TYR A 116 -15.07 1.60 23.00
C TYR A 116 -15.51 1.12 21.62
N ILE A 117 -15.18 1.91 20.60
CA ILE A 117 -15.61 1.73 19.21
C ILE A 117 -14.50 1.08 18.42
N THR A 118 -14.85 0.13 17.57
CA THR A 118 -13.96 -0.43 16.55
C THR A 118 -14.56 -0.13 15.19
N ASP A 119 -13.86 0.67 14.40
CA ASP A 119 -14.27 1.09 13.05
C ASP A 119 -13.23 0.65 12.02
N ILE A 120 -13.68 0.52 10.76
CA ILE A 120 -12.82 0.24 9.61
C ILE A 120 -12.84 1.47 8.72
N LEU A 121 -11.67 2.11 8.59
CA LEU A 121 -11.43 3.21 7.68
C LEU A 121 -11.11 2.64 6.30
N GLU A 122 -11.91 2.97 5.29
CA GLU A 122 -11.73 2.46 3.93
C GLU A 122 -11.57 3.59 2.92
N PHE A 123 -10.60 3.47 2.02
CA PHE A 123 -10.44 4.39 0.89
C PHE A 123 -9.74 3.73 -0.30
N PRO A 124 -10.04 4.13 -1.54
CA PRO A 124 -9.32 3.67 -2.72
C PRO A 124 -7.87 4.15 -2.70
N ILE A 125 -6.92 3.25 -2.96
CA ILE A 125 -5.48 3.57 -2.97
C ILE A 125 -5.12 4.62 -4.03
N ASP A 126 -5.87 4.66 -5.14
CA ASP A 126 -5.67 5.61 -6.22
C ASP A 126 -5.93 7.06 -5.79
N HIS A 127 -6.63 7.30 -4.68
CA HIS A 127 -6.73 8.66 -4.11
C HIS A 127 -5.37 9.18 -3.60
N LEU A 128 -4.43 8.28 -3.28
CA LEU A 128 -3.05 8.60 -2.94
C LEU A 128 -2.14 8.49 -4.18
N LEU A 129 -2.27 7.42 -4.97
CA LEU A 129 -1.35 7.12 -6.08
C LEU A 129 -1.74 7.77 -7.41
N ASP A 130 -2.82 8.55 -7.44
CA ASP A 130 -3.43 9.19 -8.61
C ASP A 130 -3.80 8.16 -9.70
N SER A 131 -2.87 7.86 -10.61
CA SER A 131 -3.11 6.96 -11.75
C SER A 131 -2.19 5.75 -11.76
N ILE A 132 -1.40 5.51 -10.71
CA ILE A 132 -0.46 4.39 -10.65
C ILE A 132 -1.11 3.25 -9.86
N SER A 133 -1.27 2.09 -10.49
CA SER A 133 -1.69 0.87 -9.80
C SER A 133 -0.51 -0.10 -9.66
N ILE A 134 -0.28 -0.55 -8.43
CA ILE A 134 0.80 -1.48 -8.08
C ILE A 134 0.14 -2.75 -7.53
N ALA A 135 0.28 -3.86 -8.27
CA ALA A 135 -0.44 -5.11 -7.98
C ALA A 135 -0.08 -5.72 -6.61
N ASN A 136 1.20 -5.65 -6.21
CA ASN A 136 1.68 -6.16 -4.94
C ASN A 136 2.38 -5.01 -4.21
N LEU A 137 1.65 -4.32 -3.32
CA LEU A 137 2.17 -3.21 -2.53
C LEU A 137 1.97 -3.49 -1.05
N SER A 138 3.06 -3.49 -0.28
CA SER A 138 3.01 -3.52 1.19
C SER A 138 2.62 -2.15 1.72
N VAL A 139 1.83 -2.12 2.80
CA VAL A 139 1.35 -0.88 3.42
C VAL A 139 1.68 -0.93 4.91
N SER A 140 2.49 0.01 5.39
CA SER A 140 2.72 0.21 6.83
C SER A 140 1.92 1.41 7.31
N ALA A 141 1.17 1.22 8.40
CA ALA A 141 0.37 2.26 9.05
C ALA A 141 0.94 2.54 10.45
N TYR A 142 1.11 3.81 10.77
CA TYR A 142 1.63 4.30 12.05
C TYR A 142 0.62 5.19 12.76
N SER A 143 0.59 5.13 14.09
CA SER A 143 -0.24 6.01 14.90
C SER A 143 0.48 7.33 15.16
N GLY A 144 -0.20 8.44 14.86
CA GLY A 144 0.24 9.79 15.22
C GLY A 144 0.08 10.11 16.72
N TYR A 145 -0.60 9.24 17.48
CA TYR A 145 -0.69 9.33 18.93
C TYR A 145 0.48 8.62 19.63
N SER A 146 0.89 7.45 19.13
CA SER A 146 1.91 6.60 19.77
C SER A 146 2.84 5.96 18.73
N GLN A 147 4.14 6.26 18.81
CA GLN A 147 5.13 5.74 17.86
C GLN A 147 5.26 4.21 17.85
N SER A 148 4.96 3.56 18.97
CA SER A 148 5.05 2.10 19.08
C SER A 148 3.81 1.39 18.53
N ASP A 149 2.75 2.14 18.22
CA ASP A 149 1.52 1.59 17.66
C ASP A 149 1.57 1.69 16.14
N SER A 150 1.80 0.54 15.51
CA SER A 150 1.94 0.42 14.06
C SER A 150 1.53 -0.98 13.61
N THR A 151 1.06 -1.08 12.37
CA THR A 151 0.69 -2.35 11.75
C THR A 151 1.06 -2.34 10.27
N THR A 152 1.34 -3.52 9.72
CA THR A 152 1.81 -3.66 8.34
C THR A 152 1.07 -4.78 7.63
N TYR A 153 0.59 -4.46 6.43
CA TYR A 153 0.16 -5.41 5.43
C TYR A 153 1.35 -5.74 4.54
N GLU A 154 1.75 -7.02 4.51
CA GLU A 154 2.81 -7.49 3.61
C GLU A 154 2.18 -8.13 2.37
N ALA A 155 2.43 -7.52 1.21
CA ALA A 155 2.05 -8.10 -0.06
C ALA A 155 2.96 -9.29 -0.41
N PRO A 156 2.54 -10.20 -1.29
CA PRO A 156 3.44 -11.25 -1.77
C PRO A 156 4.57 -10.67 -2.62
N ASP A 157 5.78 -11.16 -2.41
CA ASP A 157 6.95 -10.85 -3.22
C ASP A 157 6.66 -11.04 -4.71
N TYR A 158 7.23 -10.16 -5.54
CA TYR A 158 7.34 -10.44 -6.96
C TYR A 158 8.34 -11.58 -7.17
N ASP A 159 7.95 -12.52 -8.03
CA ASP A 159 8.85 -13.57 -8.50
C ASP A 159 9.85 -12.99 -9.51
N PHE A 160 11.13 -13.06 -9.19
CA PHE A 160 12.22 -12.69 -10.08
C PHE A 160 12.80 -13.97 -10.67
N ASP A 161 12.46 -14.25 -11.92
CA ASP A 161 12.89 -15.46 -12.64
C ASP A 161 14.37 -15.34 -13.07
N PHE A 162 15.29 -15.43 -12.10
CA PHE A 162 16.72 -15.57 -12.36
C PHE A 162 17.39 -16.54 -11.37
N GLU A 163 18.43 -17.22 -11.86
CA GLU A 163 19.27 -18.08 -11.03
C GLU A 163 20.51 -17.31 -10.55
N GLN A 164 20.83 -17.43 -9.27
CA GLN A 164 22.08 -16.88 -8.73
C GLN A 164 23.27 -17.71 -9.21
N THR A 165 24.23 -17.07 -9.87
CA THR A 165 25.36 -17.77 -10.49
C THR A 165 26.57 -16.87 -10.67
N ASP A 166 27.75 -17.49 -10.71
CA ASP A 166 29.01 -16.80 -11.01
C ASP A 166 29.33 -16.80 -12.51
N THR A 167 28.57 -17.55 -13.31
CA THR A 167 28.78 -17.68 -14.76
C THR A 167 27.74 -16.89 -15.54
N CYS A 168 28.14 -16.39 -16.71
CA CYS A 168 27.28 -15.55 -17.52
C CYS A 168 26.27 -16.41 -18.26
N SER A 169 25.02 -16.43 -17.76
CA SER A 169 23.95 -17.26 -18.31
C SER A 169 22.63 -16.53 -18.48
N PHE A 170 22.49 -15.32 -17.93
CA PHE A 170 21.22 -14.62 -17.85
C PHE A 170 21.24 -13.33 -18.67
N VAL A 171 20.24 -13.12 -19.54
CA VAL A 171 20.20 -11.97 -20.45
C VAL A 171 19.44 -10.80 -19.83
N VAL A 172 20.06 -9.63 -19.85
CA VAL A 172 19.51 -8.38 -19.33
C VAL A 172 19.73 -7.23 -20.31
N THR A 173 18.94 -6.17 -20.17
CA THR A 173 19.14 -4.90 -20.89
C THR A 173 19.54 -3.81 -19.90
N ALA A 174 20.64 -3.12 -20.13
CA ALA A 174 20.97 -1.96 -19.30
C ALA A 174 19.98 -0.82 -19.58
N LYS A 175 19.24 -0.37 -18.56
CA LYS A 175 18.17 0.63 -18.68
C LYS A 175 18.32 1.67 -17.58
N LYS A 176 18.14 2.94 -17.92
CA LYS A 176 18.00 3.97 -16.89
C LYS A 176 16.64 3.86 -16.23
N VAL A 177 16.63 3.86 -14.91
CA VAL A 177 15.43 4.05 -14.12
C VAL A 177 15.18 5.54 -13.88
N ILE A 178 13.91 5.93 -13.79
CA ILE A 178 13.51 7.32 -13.53
C ILE A 178 14.09 7.75 -12.20
N CYS A 179 13.99 6.85 -11.22
CA CYS A 179 14.62 7.02 -9.93
C CYS A 179 15.17 5.72 -9.36
N GLY A 180 16.42 5.77 -8.94
CA GLY A 180 17.12 4.66 -8.31
C GLY A 180 18.58 5.00 -8.07
N ALA A 181 19.15 4.41 -7.02
CA ALA A 181 20.57 4.47 -6.71
C ALA A 181 21.19 3.08 -6.88
N GLY A 182 22.49 3.01 -7.15
CA GLY A 182 23.21 1.76 -7.33
C GLY A 182 24.66 1.99 -7.73
N LEU A 183 25.37 0.89 -7.99
CA LEU A 183 26.76 0.87 -8.44
C LEU A 183 27.00 1.76 -9.67
N TYR A 184 26.00 1.87 -10.55
CA TYR A 184 26.04 2.68 -11.77
C TYR A 184 24.99 3.81 -11.73
N ASP A 185 24.82 4.45 -10.58
CA ASP A 185 23.77 5.45 -10.34
C ASP A 185 22.37 4.87 -10.64
N ASN A 186 21.65 5.47 -11.59
CA ASN A 186 20.32 5.03 -12.01
C ASN A 186 20.33 4.09 -13.22
N LEU A 187 21.49 3.53 -13.61
CA LEU A 187 21.58 2.56 -14.70
C LEU A 187 21.50 1.13 -14.15
N TRP A 188 20.34 0.51 -14.32
CA TRP A 188 20.04 -0.83 -13.79
C TRP A 188 19.94 -1.87 -14.90
N LEU A 189 19.84 -3.15 -14.54
CA LEU A 189 19.75 -4.26 -15.48
C LEU A 189 18.29 -4.73 -15.56
N GLY A 190 17.57 -4.29 -16.60
CA GLY A 190 16.18 -4.66 -16.82
C GLY A 190 16.04 -6.09 -17.33
N LEU A 191 15.09 -6.81 -16.75
CA LEU A 191 14.67 -8.14 -17.17
C LEU A 191 13.80 -8.05 -18.44
N SER A 192 13.61 -9.19 -19.10
CA SER A 192 12.73 -9.29 -20.28
C SER A 192 11.24 -9.31 -19.93
N ASP A 193 10.90 -9.69 -18.70
CA ASP A 193 9.54 -9.70 -18.21
C ASP A 193 9.15 -8.34 -17.60
N SER A 194 7.83 -8.10 -17.56
CA SER A 194 7.26 -6.85 -17.09
C SER A 194 6.00 -7.11 -16.26
N ILE A 195 5.62 -6.11 -15.47
CA ILE A 195 4.43 -6.14 -14.61
C ILE A 195 3.50 -5.04 -15.07
N HIS A 196 2.24 -5.38 -15.29
CA HIS A 196 1.21 -4.40 -15.65
C HIS A 196 1.02 -3.40 -14.50
N SER A 197 1.05 -2.10 -14.79
CA SER A 197 0.91 -1.05 -13.76
C SER A 197 -0.55 -0.72 -13.42
N GLY A 198 -1.47 -1.65 -13.68
CA GLY A 198 -2.94 -1.46 -13.66
C GLY A 198 -3.50 -0.23 -14.39
N HIS A 199 -2.72 0.52 -15.18
CA HIS A 199 -3.14 1.76 -15.84
C HIS A 199 -2.81 1.72 -17.34
N GLU A 200 -3.86 1.83 -18.16
CA GLU A 200 -3.77 1.72 -19.63
C GLU A 200 -2.94 0.49 -20.07
N ASP A 201 -2.07 0.67 -21.06
CA ASP A 201 -1.11 -0.34 -21.55
C ASP A 201 0.30 -0.11 -20.96
N TYR A 202 0.40 0.47 -19.76
CA TYR A 202 1.68 0.74 -19.12
C TYR A 202 2.18 -0.46 -18.29
N TYR A 203 3.49 -0.73 -18.39
CA TYR A 203 4.14 -1.85 -17.73
C TYR A 203 5.44 -1.39 -17.07
N PHE A 204 5.63 -1.78 -15.81
CA PHE A 204 6.92 -1.67 -15.14
C PHE A 204 7.85 -2.80 -15.60
N SER A 205 9.11 -2.49 -15.90
CA SER A 205 10.13 -3.54 -16.02
C SER A 205 10.48 -4.05 -14.63
N LYS A 206 10.86 -5.33 -14.52
CA LYS A 206 11.59 -5.82 -13.35
C LYS A 206 13.07 -5.52 -13.52
N TYR A 207 13.77 -5.20 -12.43
CA TYR A 207 15.17 -4.84 -12.49
C TYR A 207 16.04 -5.67 -11.55
N LEU A 208 17.25 -5.99 -11.99
CA LEU A 208 18.35 -6.24 -11.08
C LEU A 208 19.03 -4.90 -10.84
N GLN A 209 19.07 -4.46 -9.59
CA GLN A 209 19.73 -3.24 -9.16
C GLN A 209 21.19 -3.57 -8.83
N PRO A 210 22.17 -3.14 -9.64
CA PRO A 210 23.57 -3.40 -9.34
C PRO A 210 23.95 -2.62 -8.08
N VAL A 211 24.40 -3.31 -7.04
CA VAL A 211 24.86 -2.69 -5.79
C VAL A 211 26.31 -2.99 -5.47
N ASP A 212 26.88 -4.00 -6.13
CA ASP A 212 28.29 -4.37 -6.03
C ASP A 212 28.73 -5.14 -7.30
N ILE A 213 30.03 -5.30 -7.47
CA ILE A 213 30.63 -6.01 -8.60
C ILE A 213 31.83 -6.83 -8.15
N ASP A 214 32.06 -7.97 -8.79
CA ASP A 214 33.26 -8.78 -8.54
C ASP A 214 34.53 -7.99 -8.90
N ALA A 215 35.56 -8.14 -8.06
CA ALA A 215 36.82 -7.41 -8.21
C ALA A 215 37.52 -7.69 -9.55
N ALA A 216 37.31 -8.87 -10.15
CA ALA A 216 37.90 -9.24 -11.44
C ALA A 216 37.39 -8.40 -12.61
N ILE A 217 36.19 -7.81 -12.48
CA ILE A 217 35.55 -6.97 -13.49
C ILE A 217 35.29 -5.54 -12.96
N ALA A 218 35.97 -5.15 -11.89
CA ALA A 218 35.88 -3.82 -11.33
C ALA A 218 36.20 -2.75 -12.39
N GLY A 219 35.36 -1.71 -12.47
CA GLY A 219 35.49 -0.61 -13.43
C GLY A 219 34.75 -0.84 -14.76
N PHE A 220 34.11 -1.99 -14.96
CA PHE A 220 33.14 -2.15 -16.04
C PHE A 220 31.97 -1.17 -15.85
N ILE A 221 31.52 -0.51 -16.92
CA ILE A 221 30.35 0.38 -16.91
C ILE A 221 29.46 -0.02 -18.09
N PRO A 222 28.23 -0.50 -17.86
CA PRO A 222 27.31 -0.86 -18.94
C PRO A 222 26.87 0.39 -19.72
N GLN A 223 26.49 0.18 -20.98
CA GLN A 223 25.96 1.20 -21.87
C GLN A 223 24.44 1.10 -21.91
N GLU A 224 23.76 2.22 -21.71
CA GLU A 224 22.30 2.29 -21.79
C GLU A 224 21.78 1.73 -23.14
N GLY A 225 20.76 0.88 -23.06
CA GLY A 225 20.14 0.22 -24.21
C GLY A 225 20.88 -1.04 -24.69
N GLN A 226 22.11 -1.30 -24.25
CA GLN A 226 22.86 -2.49 -24.62
C GLN A 226 22.38 -3.72 -23.86
N GLN A 227 22.34 -4.86 -24.55
CA GLN A 227 22.08 -6.16 -23.93
C GLN A 227 23.38 -6.80 -23.45
N TYR A 228 23.26 -7.48 -22.31
CA TYR A 228 24.35 -8.18 -21.65
C TYR A 228 23.91 -9.58 -21.27
N ILE A 229 24.87 -10.50 -21.21
CA ILE A 229 24.75 -11.74 -20.47
C ILE A 229 25.49 -11.58 -19.14
N VAL A 230 24.82 -11.90 -18.03
CA VAL A 230 25.31 -11.66 -16.68
C VAL A 230 25.20 -12.91 -15.82
N GLY A 231 26.03 -12.95 -14.78
CA GLY A 231 25.92 -13.82 -13.63
C GLY A 231 25.84 -12.94 -12.39
N VAL A 232 24.86 -13.18 -11.53
CA VAL A 232 24.55 -12.31 -10.39
C VAL A 232 24.30 -13.12 -9.12
N ARG A 233 24.50 -12.48 -7.96
CA ARG A 233 24.04 -12.98 -6.65
C ARG A 233 23.25 -11.89 -5.95
N ILE A 234 22.24 -12.26 -5.19
CA ILE A 234 21.50 -11.31 -4.36
C ILE A 234 22.44 -10.74 -3.30
N GLN A 235 22.37 -9.44 -3.08
CA GLN A 235 23.11 -8.75 -2.04
C GLN A 235 22.20 -7.74 -1.34
N GLU A 236 21.51 -8.18 -0.29
CA GLU A 236 20.57 -7.33 0.46
C GLU A 236 21.27 -6.22 1.24
N ALA A 237 22.38 -6.53 1.92
CA ALA A 237 23.15 -5.52 2.66
C ALA A 237 24.09 -4.77 1.69
N HIS A 238 23.80 -3.48 1.46
CA HIS A 238 24.58 -2.64 0.55
C HIS A 238 24.60 -1.16 0.93
N ALA A 239 25.53 -0.40 0.35
CA ALA A 239 25.72 1.02 0.66
C ALA A 239 24.52 1.91 0.27
N TYR A 240 23.70 1.46 -0.69
CA TYR A 240 22.58 2.22 -1.23
C TYR A 240 21.24 2.00 -0.52
N MET A 241 21.20 1.31 0.64
CA MET A 241 19.93 1.00 1.33
C MET A 241 19.24 2.26 1.87
N ASP A 242 20.03 3.26 2.28
CA ASP A 242 19.55 4.50 2.91
C ASP A 242 19.57 5.71 1.96
N GLU A 243 19.90 5.50 0.69
CA GLU A 243 19.94 6.58 -0.30
C GLU A 243 18.50 7.01 -0.66
N PRO A 244 18.11 8.27 -0.41
CA PRO A 244 16.77 8.74 -0.72
C PRO A 244 16.56 8.74 -2.24
N VAL A 245 15.73 7.81 -2.70
CA VAL A 245 15.27 7.76 -4.08
C VAL A 245 14.07 8.70 -4.22
N CYS A 246 14.07 9.54 -5.26
CA CYS A 246 12.93 10.40 -5.59
C CYS A 246 11.64 9.61 -5.84
N MET A 247 10.51 10.30 -5.71
CA MET A 247 9.15 9.74 -5.60
C MET A 247 8.64 8.95 -6.83
N ALA A 248 9.43 8.83 -7.90
CA ALA A 248 9.02 8.08 -9.09
C ALA A 248 9.34 6.59 -8.93
N TYR A 249 8.29 5.78 -8.76
CA TYR A 249 8.41 4.33 -8.76
C TYR A 249 8.86 3.82 -10.14
N SER A 250 10.03 3.20 -10.18
CA SER A 250 10.63 2.71 -11.44
C SER A 250 10.21 1.29 -11.79
N GLY A 251 9.58 0.56 -10.86
CA GLY A 251 9.33 -0.88 -10.93
C GLY A 251 10.07 -1.64 -9.82
N PRO A 252 9.73 -2.91 -9.58
CA PRO A 252 10.35 -3.67 -8.51
C PRO A 252 11.78 -4.06 -8.91
N SER A 253 12.65 -4.11 -7.91
CA SER A 253 14.05 -4.46 -8.10
C SER A 253 14.56 -5.43 -7.05
N VAL A 254 15.59 -6.19 -7.41
CA VAL A 254 16.39 -7.00 -6.48
C VAL A 254 17.82 -6.47 -6.48
N PRO A 255 18.41 -6.15 -5.31
CA PRO A 255 19.79 -5.71 -5.24
C PRO A 255 20.72 -6.89 -5.49
N VAL A 256 21.65 -6.73 -6.43
CA VAL A 256 22.58 -7.79 -6.84
C VAL A 256 24.03 -7.35 -6.88
N LYS A 257 24.90 -8.31 -6.55
CA LYS A 257 26.31 -8.31 -6.93
C LYS A 257 26.48 -8.88 -8.32
N ILE A 258 27.14 -8.15 -9.21
CA ILE A 258 27.50 -8.64 -10.54
C ILE A 258 28.75 -9.52 -10.41
N MET A 259 28.61 -10.81 -10.72
CA MET A 259 29.70 -11.79 -10.69
C MET A 259 30.42 -11.87 -12.04
N CYS A 260 29.68 -11.71 -13.14
CA CYS A 260 30.23 -11.56 -14.48
C CYS A 260 29.28 -10.74 -15.35
N ILE A 261 29.82 -10.09 -16.39
CA ILE A 261 29.04 -9.32 -17.36
C ILE A 261 29.77 -9.26 -18.71
N GLU A 262 29.07 -9.62 -19.78
CA GLU A 262 29.61 -9.60 -21.14
C GLU A 262 28.57 -9.03 -22.11
N PRO A 263 28.95 -8.20 -23.10
CA PRO A 263 28.02 -7.75 -24.13
C PRO A 263 27.42 -8.93 -24.89
N LEU A 264 26.10 -8.93 -25.04
CA LEU A 264 25.42 -9.88 -25.92
C LEU A 264 25.65 -9.43 -27.37
N ASN A 265 26.41 -10.24 -28.13
CA ASN A 265 26.72 -10.00 -29.54
C ASN A 265 25.61 -10.47 -30.48
#